data_AF-A0A2E6H819-F1
#
_entry.id   AF-A0A2E6H819-F1
#
_cell.length_a   1.000
_cell.length_b   1.000
_cell.length_c   1.000
_cell.angle_alpha   90.00
_cell.angle_beta   90.00
_cell.angle_gamma   90.00
#
_symmetry.space_group_name_H-M   'P 1'
#
loop_
_entity.id
_entity.type
_entity.pdbx_description
1 polymer ?
#
loop_
_entity_poly.entity_id
_entity_poly.type
_entity_poly.pdbx_seq_one_letter_code
_entity_poly.pdbx_strand_id
1 'polypeptide(L)'
;RSILGEWEMEGDKLLIDADSNSVISVDRTTEPPVVNWPPHFRMAVIFGLAGMFALSLTENEEKSKMLLAAGDAYRRKARAQDGGQSTPRVLNTQQMMSARRGQRSGNEGLL
;
A
#
# COMPACT_ATOMS: atom_id res chain seq x y z
N ARG A 1 14.20 -4.28 17.42
CA ARG A 1 13.86 -3.16 18.32
C ARG A 1 13.31 -2.04 17.46
N SER A 2 11.98 -1.90 17.43
CA SER A 2 11.36 -0.73 16.80
C SER A 2 11.80 0.51 17.59
N ILE A 3 12.10 1.59 16.89
CA ILE A 3 12.37 2.91 17.48
C ILE A 3 11.07 3.62 17.93
N LEU A 4 9.92 2.97 17.70
CA LEU A 4 8.58 3.36 18.09
C LEU A 4 8.24 2.51 19.33
N GLY A 5 7.63 3.10 20.36
CA GLY A 5 7.35 2.42 21.63
C GLY A 5 6.72 1.03 21.51
N GLU A 6 6.81 0.26 22.59
CA GLU A 6 6.12 -1.02 22.68
C GLU A 6 4.62 -0.78 22.43
N TRP A 7 4.07 -1.55 21.49
CA TRP A 7 2.66 -1.52 21.16
C TRP A 7 2.12 -2.95 21.24
N GLU A 8 0.86 -3.06 21.62
CA GLU A 8 0.18 -4.34 21.79
C GLU A 8 -1.16 -4.33 21.05
N MET A 9 -1.60 -5.51 20.62
CA MET A 9 -2.94 -5.70 20.07
C MET A 9 -3.85 -6.27 21.14
N GLU A 10 -4.97 -5.60 21.42
CA GLU A 10 -6.05 -6.14 22.22
C GLU A 10 -7.30 -6.28 21.33
N GLY A 11 -7.54 -7.49 20.83
CA GLY A 11 -8.60 -7.74 19.86
C GLY A 11 -8.39 -6.94 18.57
N ASP A 12 -9.34 -6.03 18.26
CA ASP A 12 -9.30 -5.15 17.09
C ASP A 12 -8.74 -3.75 17.42
N LYS A 13 -8.06 -3.59 18.57
CA LYS A 13 -7.49 -2.33 19.01
C LYS A 13 -5.97 -2.42 19.05
N LEU A 14 -5.32 -1.35 18.62
CA LEU A 14 -3.88 -1.15 18.78
C LEU A 14 -3.66 -0.23 19.98
N LEU A 15 -2.96 -0.74 20.99
CA LEU A 15 -2.63 -0.06 22.23
C LEU A 15 -1.17 0.38 22.19
N ILE A 16 -0.90 1.59 22.66
CA ILE A 16 0.44 2.15 22.79
C ILE A 16 0.51 3.01 24.05
N ASP A 17 1.62 2.92 24.78
CA ASP A 17 1.90 3.83 25.88
C ASP A 17 2.36 5.18 25.32
N ALA A 18 1.43 6.15 25.28
CA ALA A 18 1.64 7.49 24.73
C ALA A 18 0.93 8.54 25.59
N ASP A 19 1.56 9.69 25.77
CA ASP A 19 1.00 10.83 26.52
C ASP A 19 0.26 11.83 25.61
N SER A 20 -0.35 12.87 26.20
CA SER A 20 -1.06 13.91 25.44
C SER A 20 -0.18 14.76 24.51
N ASN A 21 1.14 14.64 24.63
CA ASN A 21 2.11 15.37 23.80
C ASN A 21 2.68 14.51 22.67
N SER A 22 2.32 13.23 22.63
CA SER A 22 2.84 12.25 21.68
C SER A 22 2.18 12.39 20.31
N VAL A 23 2.98 12.49 19.26
CA VAL A 23 2.52 12.46 17.86
C VAL A 23 2.61 11.04 17.34
N ILE A 24 1.46 10.41 17.15
CA ILE A 24 1.34 9.03 16.66
C ILE A 24 1.04 9.07 15.16
N SER A 25 1.85 8.35 14.38
CA SER A 25 1.64 8.18 12.93
C SER A 25 1.53 6.70 12.60
N VAL A 26 0.43 6.29 11.96
CA VAL A 26 0.16 4.91 11.58
C VAL A 26 0.05 4.82 10.06
N ASP A 27 0.79 3.90 9.46
CA ASP A 27 0.62 3.51 8.07
C ASP A 27 -0.26 2.26 8.01
N ARG A 28 -1.37 2.32 7.28
CA ARG A 28 -2.35 1.23 7.19
C ARG A 28 -2.60 0.90 5.73
N THR A 29 -2.27 -0.33 5.36
CA THR A 29 -2.67 -0.90 4.07
C THR A 29 -4.01 -1.62 4.24
N THR A 30 -5.04 -1.17 3.55
CA THR A 30 -6.35 -1.83 3.49
C THR A 30 -6.61 -2.38 2.11
N GLU A 31 -7.27 -3.54 2.01
CA GLU A 31 -7.79 -4.03 0.73
C GLU A 31 -9.04 -3.22 0.35
N PRO A 32 -9.01 -2.42 -0.75
CA PRO A 32 -10.18 -1.69 -1.18
C PRO A 32 -11.20 -2.64 -1.82
N PRO A 33 -12.51 -2.35 -1.72
CA PRO A 33 -13.52 -3.14 -2.41
C PRO A 33 -13.30 -3.10 -3.93
N VAL A 34 -13.72 -4.16 -4.63
CA VAL A 34 -13.46 -4.37 -6.07
C VAL A 34 -13.90 -3.17 -6.95
N VAL A 35 -14.94 -2.47 -6.55
CA VAL A 35 -15.45 -1.25 -7.22
C VAL A 35 -14.41 -0.13 -7.29
N ASN A 36 -13.49 -0.09 -6.33
CA ASN A 36 -12.42 0.91 -6.24
C ASN A 36 -11.11 0.45 -6.89
N TRP A 37 -11.05 -0.78 -7.40
CA TRP A 37 -9.86 -1.27 -8.08
C TRP A 37 -9.61 -0.49 -9.38
N PRO A 38 -8.33 -0.14 -9.68
CA PRO A 38 -7.97 0.48 -10.94
C PRO A 38 -8.45 -0.34 -12.14
N PRO A 39 -8.94 0.28 -13.23
CA PRO A 39 -9.53 -0.45 -14.35
C PRO A 39 -8.61 -1.51 -14.96
N HIS A 40 -7.31 -1.21 -15.14
CA HIS A 40 -6.35 -2.17 -15.69
C HIS A 40 -6.09 -3.34 -14.74
N PHE A 41 -6.05 -3.10 -13.42
CA PHE A 41 -5.91 -4.17 -12.44
C PHE A 41 -7.15 -5.08 -12.44
N ARG A 42 -8.35 -4.49 -12.46
CA ARG A 42 -9.61 -5.25 -12.55
C ARG A 42 -9.64 -6.15 -13.78
N MET A 43 -9.31 -5.61 -14.96
CA MET A 43 -9.29 -6.40 -16.20
C MET A 43 -8.24 -7.51 -16.16
N ALA A 44 -7.06 -7.26 -15.58
CA ALA A 44 -6.02 -8.27 -15.41
C ALA A 44 -6.50 -9.47 -14.59
N VAL A 45 -7.20 -9.20 -13.47
CA VAL A 45 -7.79 -10.23 -12.62
C VAL A 45 -8.90 -10.99 -13.35
N ILE A 46 -9.82 -10.28 -13.99
CA ILE A 46 -10.94 -10.89 -14.74
C ILE A 46 -10.43 -11.82 -15.83
N PHE A 47 -9.51 -11.35 -16.69
CA PHE A 47 -8.98 -12.17 -17.79
C PHE A 47 -8.14 -13.34 -17.29
N GLY A 48 -7.36 -13.15 -16.22
CA GLY A 48 -6.62 -14.24 -15.58
C GLY A 48 -7.53 -15.35 -15.07
N LEU A 49 -8.58 -14.98 -14.32
CA LEU A 49 -9.57 -15.93 -13.82
C LEU A 49 -10.36 -16.59 -14.96
N ALA A 50 -10.80 -15.79 -15.94
CA ALA A 50 -11.52 -16.30 -17.10
C ALA A 50 -10.68 -17.30 -17.89
N GLY A 51 -9.36 -17.07 -18.04
CA GLY A 51 -8.46 -18.00 -18.70
C GLY A 51 -8.31 -19.32 -17.93
N MET A 52 -8.19 -19.26 -16.60
CA MET A 52 -8.13 -20.45 -15.75
C MET A 52 -9.43 -21.26 -15.82
N PHE A 53 -10.59 -20.59 -15.79
CA PHE A 53 -11.89 -21.26 -15.89
C PHE A 53 -12.22 -21.75 -17.30
N ALA A 54 -11.74 -21.07 -18.35
CA ALA A 54 -12.01 -21.48 -19.73
C ALA A 54 -11.49 -22.89 -20.00
N LEU A 55 -10.31 -23.23 -19.49
CA LEU A 55 -9.76 -24.58 -19.67
C LEU A 55 -10.61 -25.62 -18.92
N SER A 56 -10.96 -25.37 -17.66
CA SER A 56 -11.70 -26.34 -16.84
C SER A 56 -13.16 -26.50 -17.23
N LEU A 57 -13.79 -25.47 -17.80
CA LEU A 57 -15.22 -25.49 -18.15
C LEU A 57 -15.49 -25.83 -19.61
N THR A 58 -14.60 -25.43 -20.51
CA THR A 58 -14.86 -25.55 -21.96
C THR A 58 -13.86 -26.45 -22.68
N GLU A 59 -12.82 -26.92 -21.98
CA GLU A 59 -11.72 -27.74 -22.52
C GLU A 59 -11.01 -27.09 -23.73
N ASN A 60 -11.24 -25.79 -23.96
CA ASN A 60 -10.68 -25.05 -25.07
C ASN A 60 -9.35 -24.39 -24.65
N GLU A 61 -8.26 -25.08 -24.93
CA GLU A 61 -6.90 -24.64 -24.58
C GLU A 61 -6.49 -23.33 -25.28
N GLU A 62 -6.88 -23.15 -26.55
CA GLU A 62 -6.56 -21.95 -27.32
C GLU A 62 -7.20 -20.70 -26.70
N LYS A 63 -8.50 -20.79 -26.35
CA LYS A 63 -9.24 -19.71 -25.70
C LYS A 63 -8.67 -19.41 -24.31
N SER A 64 -8.29 -20.43 -23.54
CA SER A 64 -7.64 -20.25 -22.25
C SER A 64 -6.32 -19.48 -22.38
N LYS A 65 -5.44 -19.90 -23.31
CA LYS A 65 -4.17 -19.21 -23.58
C LYS A 65 -4.37 -17.76 -23.99
N MET A 66 -5.34 -17.49 -24.87
CA MET A 66 -5.66 -16.13 -25.32
C MET A 66 -6.09 -15.23 -24.15
N LEU A 67 -6.96 -15.73 -23.26
CA LEU A 67 -7.44 -14.98 -22.10
C LEU A 67 -6.32 -14.73 -21.08
N LEU A 68 -5.46 -15.72 -20.83
CA LEU A 68 -4.29 -15.56 -19.97
C LEU A 68 -3.33 -14.51 -20.52
N ALA A 69 -3.05 -14.53 -21.82
CA ALA A 69 -2.20 -13.53 -22.48
C ALA A 69 -2.79 -12.11 -22.40
N ALA A 70 -4.12 -11.97 -22.58
CA ALA A 70 -4.80 -10.71 -22.39
C ALA A 70 -4.69 -10.20 -20.94
N GLY A 71 -4.88 -11.10 -19.96
CA GLY A 71 -4.71 -10.80 -18.54
C GLY A 71 -3.30 -10.29 -18.21
N ASP A 72 -2.27 -10.93 -18.76
CA ASP A 72 -0.88 -10.50 -18.57
C ASP A 72 -0.58 -9.14 -19.19
N ALA A 73 -1.16 -8.83 -20.36
CA ALA A 73 -1.03 -7.50 -20.95
C ALA A 73 -1.63 -6.41 -20.05
N TYR A 74 -2.82 -6.65 -19.49
CA TYR A 74 -3.44 -5.73 -18.53
C TYR A 74 -2.68 -5.67 -17.20
N ARG A 75 -2.10 -6.78 -16.74
CA ARG A 75 -1.26 -6.83 -15.53
C ARG A 75 -0.01 -5.96 -15.68
N ARG A 76 0.64 -6.00 -16.85
CA ARG A 76 1.79 -5.12 -17.15
C ARG A 76 1.40 -3.63 -17.11
N LYS A 77 0.25 -3.29 -17.72
CA LYS A 77 -0.29 -1.91 -17.67
C LYS A 77 -0.61 -1.47 -16.24
N ALA A 78 -1.23 -2.35 -15.46
CA ALA A 78 -1.54 -2.08 -14.06
C ALA A 78 -0.27 -1.81 -13.24
N ARG A 79 0.79 -2.62 -13.42
CA ARG A 79 2.08 -2.40 -12.76
C ARG A 79 2.76 -1.11 -13.19
N ALA A 80 2.70 -0.75 -14.47
CA ALA A 80 3.26 0.50 -14.96
C ALA A 80 2.54 1.72 -14.36
N GLN A 81 1.22 1.63 -14.21
CA GLN A 81 0.41 2.66 -13.57
C GLN A 81 0.69 2.73 -12.06
N ASP A 82 0.80 1.59 -11.39
CA ASP A 82 1.11 1.49 -9.96
C ASP A 82 2.50 2.05 -9.65
N GLY A 83 3.52 1.70 -10.44
CA GLY A 83 4.87 2.26 -10.31
C GLY A 83 4.96 3.77 -10.64
N GLY A 84 3.96 4.32 -11.34
CA GLY A 84 3.82 5.76 -11.58
C GLY A 84 3.03 6.49 -10.49
N GLN A 85 2.30 5.77 -9.63
CA GLN A 85 1.74 6.38 -8.44
C GLN A 85 2.87 6.62 -7.45
N SER A 86 2.88 7.80 -6.81
CA SER A 86 3.74 8.01 -5.65
C SER A 86 3.40 6.90 -4.67
N THR A 87 4.39 6.09 -4.29
CA THR A 87 4.25 5.23 -3.12
C THR A 87 3.71 6.09 -1.99
N PRO A 88 2.78 5.56 -1.15
CA PRO A 88 2.49 6.21 0.11
C PRO A 88 3.83 6.54 0.73
N ARG A 89 4.09 7.84 1.00
CA ARG A 89 5.39 8.26 1.51
C ARG A 89 5.62 7.49 2.79
N VAL A 90 6.44 6.45 2.72
CA VAL A 90 6.90 5.74 3.91
C VAL A 90 7.46 6.82 4.81
N LEU A 91 6.92 6.92 6.01
CA LEU A 91 7.32 7.93 6.97
C LEU A 91 8.83 7.84 7.17
N ASN A 92 9.56 8.76 6.53
CA ASN A 92 11.01 8.76 6.62
C ASN A 92 11.38 9.33 7.98
N THR A 93 11.47 8.43 8.96
CA THR A 93 11.74 8.74 10.35
C THR A 93 13.05 9.51 10.52
N GLN A 94 14.04 9.36 9.63
CA GLN A 94 15.28 10.15 9.67
C GLN A 94 15.04 11.65 9.44
N GLN A 95 14.22 12.00 8.45
CA GLN A 95 13.86 13.40 8.17
C GLN A 95 12.98 14.01 9.27
N MET A 96 12.05 13.21 9.82
CA MET A 96 11.24 13.65 10.95
C MET A 96 12.11 13.91 12.21
N MET A 97 13.13 13.07 12.44
CA MET A 97 14.07 13.25 13.55
C MET A 97 15.01 14.43 13.34
N SER A 98 15.46 14.72 12.11
CA SER A 98 16.30 15.89 11.82
C SER A 98 15.54 17.20 12.01
N ALA A 99 14.27 17.26 11.60
CA ALA A 99 13.40 18.42 11.83
C ALA A 99 13.18 18.69 13.33
N ARG A 100 12.95 17.63 14.13
CA ARG A 100 12.81 17.76 15.59
C ARG A 100 14.09 18.22 16.30
N ARG A 101 15.27 17.87 15.79
CA ARG A 101 16.56 18.31 16.36
C ARG A 101 16.91 19.75 15.97
N GLY A 102 16.50 20.21 14.78
CA GLY A 102 16.73 21.58 14.30
C GLY A 102 15.83 22.64 14.96
N GLN A 103 14.71 22.23 15.56
CA GLN A 103 13.76 23.13 16.22
C GLN A 103 14.03 23.30 17.73
N ARG A 104 15.30 23.31 18.13
CA ARG A 104 15.70 23.98 19.38
C ARG A 104 15.77 25.48 19.09
N SER A 105 14.64 26.16 19.31
CA SER A 105 14.59 27.61 19.44
C SER A 105 15.53 28.01 20.59
N GLY A 106 16.76 28.39 20.22
CA GLY A 106 17.61 29.24 21.04
C GLY A 106 17.09 30.66 20.89
N ASN A 107 16.22 31.04 21.80
CA ASN A 107 15.84 32.42 22.06
C ASN A 107 17.04 33.08 22.78
N GLU A 108 17.98 33.65 22.03
CA GLU A 108 18.91 34.69 22.52
C GLU A 108 18.53 35.92 21.69
N GLY A 109 17.69 36.82 22.19
CA GLY A 109 18.05 37.77 23.24
C GLY A 109 18.07 39.14 22.58
N LEU A 110 17.06 39.97 22.88
CA LEU A 110 17.11 41.41 22.63
C LEU A 110 18.31 42.00 23.38
N LEU A 111 19.27 42.53 22.61
CA LEU A 111 20.19 43.67 22.81
C LEU A 111 21.54 43.39 22.13
#